data_AF-A0A8T1T425-F1
#
_entry.id   AF-A0A8T1T425-F1
#
_cell.length_a   1.000
_cell.length_b   1.000
_cell.length_c   1.000
_cell.angle_alpha   90.00
_cell.angle_beta   90.00
_cell.angle_gamma   90.00
#
_symmetry.space_group_name_H-M   'P 1'
#
loop_
_entity.id
_entity.type
_entity.pdbx_description
1 polymer ?
#
loop_
_entity_poly.entity_id
_entity_poly.type
_entity_poly.pdbx_seq_one_letter_code
_entity_poly.pdbx_strand_id
1 'polypeptide(L)'
;GEDAANIPDVLPEAAPNWPHTVVEGRNYHRRYALAIVQGMKRCIRKTPNWAKLYNIRQEKNENPAAFYEHLCNTCKRYTDLDPEDVNGKRVLIPLFIGQSY
;
A
#
# COMPACT_ATOMS: atom_id res chain seq x y z
N GLY A 1 -13.26 -16.65 -14.17
CA GLY A 1 -13.52 -17.28 -15.48
C GLY A 1 -12.45 -16.80 -16.42
N GLU A 2 -11.89 -17.71 -17.23
CA GLU A 2 -10.76 -17.54 -18.16
C GLU A 2 -9.36 -17.19 -17.59
N ASP A 3 -9.23 -16.36 -16.55
CA ASP A 3 -7.89 -15.90 -16.11
C ASP A 3 -7.03 -16.96 -15.37
N ALA A 4 -7.65 -17.98 -14.79
CA ALA A 4 -6.93 -19.01 -14.02
C ALA A 4 -6.32 -20.11 -14.90
N ALA A 5 -6.80 -20.27 -16.13
CA ALA A 5 -6.37 -21.34 -17.03
C ALA A 5 -4.99 -21.09 -17.68
N ASN A 6 -4.34 -19.96 -17.39
CA ASN A 6 -3.14 -19.51 -18.08
C ASN A 6 -2.01 -19.02 -17.15
N ILE A 7 -2.11 -19.32 -15.85
CA ILE A 7 -1.12 -18.87 -14.85
C ILE A 7 0.30 -19.37 -15.17
N PRO A 8 0.52 -20.64 -15.57
CA PRO A 8 1.86 -21.12 -15.91
C PRO A 8 2.51 -20.37 -17.08
N ASP A 9 1.72 -19.92 -18.06
CA ASP A 9 2.24 -19.21 -19.23
C ASP A 9 2.46 -17.71 -18.95
N VAL A 10 1.79 -17.15 -17.95
CA VAL A 10 1.89 -15.73 -17.56
C VAL A 10 2.90 -15.50 -16.44
N LEU A 11 3.03 -16.45 -15.51
CA LEU A 11 3.93 -16.44 -14.36
C LEU A 11 4.63 -17.80 -14.20
N PRO A 12 5.47 -18.21 -15.18
CA PRO A 12 6.19 -19.47 -15.11
C PRO A 12 7.18 -19.49 -13.94
N GLU A 13 7.27 -20.62 -13.24
CA GLU A 13 8.22 -20.81 -12.13
C GLU A 13 9.65 -21.03 -12.63
N ALA A 14 9.80 -21.63 -13.81
CA ALA A 14 11.07 -21.81 -14.50
C ALA A 14 11.30 -20.70 -15.53
N ALA A 15 12.56 -20.43 -15.86
CA ALA A 15 12.91 -19.39 -16.84
C ALA A 15 12.27 -19.69 -18.22
N PRO A 16 11.36 -18.82 -18.73
CA PRO A 16 10.71 -19.05 -20.00
C PRO A 16 11.60 -18.62 -21.17
N ASN A 17 11.51 -19.34 -22.29
CA ASN A 17 12.24 -18.99 -23.52
C ASN A 17 11.47 -17.97 -24.37
N TRP A 18 11.20 -16.78 -23.84
CA TRP A 18 10.49 -15.72 -24.56
C TRP A 18 11.45 -14.85 -25.40
N PRO A 19 11.41 -14.91 -26.74
CA PRO A 19 12.34 -14.18 -27.60
C PRO A 19 12.11 -12.66 -27.55
N HIS A 20 13.12 -11.89 -27.16
CA HIS A 20 13.04 -10.42 -27.09
C HIS A 20 12.87 -9.73 -28.46
N THR A 21 13.26 -10.42 -29.54
CA THR A 21 13.30 -9.89 -30.89
C THR A 21 11.91 -9.71 -31.51
N VAL A 22 10.92 -10.50 -31.08
CA VAL A 22 9.55 -10.47 -31.60
C VAL A 22 8.60 -9.75 -30.65
N VAL A 23 7.49 -9.25 -31.20
CA VAL A 23 6.51 -8.44 -30.45
C VAL A 23 5.85 -9.26 -29.34
N GLU A 24 5.52 -10.52 -29.65
CA GLU A 24 4.87 -11.48 -28.76
C GLU A 24 5.74 -11.75 -27.53
N GLY A 25 7.04 -12.00 -27.72
CA GLY A 25 7.99 -12.21 -26.64
C GLY A 25 8.08 -11.01 -25.70
N ARG A 26 8.16 -9.78 -26.25
CA ARG A 26 8.13 -8.56 -25.43
C ARG A 26 6.82 -8.40 -24.65
N ASN A 27 5.69 -8.80 -25.22
CA ASN A 27 4.39 -8.78 -24.54
C ASN A 27 4.35 -9.76 -23.36
N TYR A 28 4.92 -10.96 -23.50
CA TYR A 28 5.03 -11.91 -22.38
C TYR A 28 5.87 -11.34 -21.24
N HIS A 29 7.04 -10.76 -21.53
CA HIS A 29 7.88 -10.07 -20.54
C HIS A 29 7.11 -8.96 -19.79
N ARG A 30 6.33 -8.15 -20.52
CA ARG A 30 5.52 -7.08 -19.92
C ARG A 30 4.43 -7.64 -18.99
N ARG A 31 3.75 -8.70 -19.39
CA ARG A 31 2.71 -9.36 -18.57
C ARG A 31 3.30 -9.97 -17.31
N TYR A 32 4.45 -10.64 -17.43
CA TYR A 32 5.18 -11.21 -16.29
C TYR A 32 5.57 -10.15 -15.26
N ALA A 33 6.17 -9.03 -15.71
CA ALA A 33 6.53 -7.93 -14.83
C ALA A 33 5.29 -7.33 -14.12
N LEU A 34 4.18 -7.15 -14.84
CA LEU A 34 2.94 -6.66 -14.27
C LEU A 34 2.39 -7.62 -13.20
N ALA A 35 2.40 -8.92 -13.48
CA ALA A 35 1.93 -9.97 -12.57
C ALA A 35 2.78 -10.00 -11.29
N ILE A 36 4.11 -9.89 -11.38
CA ILE A 36 5.00 -9.79 -10.21
C ILE A 36 4.65 -8.56 -9.38
N VAL A 37 4.54 -7.38 -9.99
CA VAL A 37 4.24 -6.14 -9.25
C VAL A 37 2.87 -6.22 -8.57
N GLN A 38 1.85 -6.75 -9.24
CA GLN A 38 0.53 -6.95 -8.66
C GLN A 38 0.54 -7.99 -7.54
N GLY A 39 1.26 -9.10 -7.73
CA GLY A 39 1.45 -10.14 -6.72
C GLY A 39 2.14 -9.59 -5.48
N MET A 40 3.24 -8.86 -5.64
CA MET A 40 3.93 -8.18 -4.54
C MET A 40 3.01 -7.20 -3.82
N LYS A 41 2.24 -6.37 -4.54
CA LYS A 41 1.27 -5.45 -3.92
C LYS A 41 0.20 -6.17 -3.10
N ARG A 42 -0.21 -7.37 -3.49
CA ARG A 42 -1.21 -8.19 -2.76
C ARG A 42 -0.59 -8.98 -1.60
N CYS A 43 0.65 -9.46 -1.75
CA CYS A 43 1.33 -10.30 -0.77
C CYS A 43 2.05 -9.48 0.32
N ILE A 44 2.46 -8.24 0.02
CA ILE A 44 2.96 -7.31 1.04
C ILE A 44 1.77 -6.94 1.93
N ARG A 45 1.53 -7.74 2.97
CA ARG A 45 0.74 -7.32 4.11
C ARG A 45 1.58 -6.25 4.80
N LYS A 46 1.21 -4.97 4.66
CA LYS A 46 1.74 -3.95 5.55
C LYS A 46 1.32 -4.36 6.95
N THR A 47 2.22 -4.92 7.76
CA THR A 47 1.93 -5.09 9.18
C THR A 47 1.72 -3.69 9.74
N PRO A 48 0.52 -3.32 10.21
CA PRO A 48 0.27 -1.97 10.65
C PRO A 48 1.19 -1.64 11.82
N ASN A 49 1.97 -0.57 11.69
CA ASN A 49 2.78 -0.03 12.77
C ASN A 49 1.97 1.02 13.52
N TRP A 50 1.07 0.54 14.38
CA TRP A 50 0.23 1.37 15.23
C TRP A 50 1.02 2.23 16.21
N ALA A 51 2.16 1.74 16.69
CA ALA A 51 3.00 2.48 17.64
C ALA A 51 3.44 3.83 17.06
N LYS A 52 3.75 3.89 15.76
CA LYS A 52 4.07 5.17 15.09
C LYS A 52 2.91 6.15 15.09
N LEU A 53 1.66 5.68 15.03
CA LEU A 53 0.48 6.54 15.08
C LEU A 53 0.16 7.00 16.51
N TYR A 54 0.28 6.10 17.50
CA TYR A 54 -0.02 6.43 18.91
C TYR A 54 1.02 7.32 19.59
N ASN A 55 2.25 7.34 19.09
CA ASN A 55 3.36 8.09 19.68
C ASN A 55 3.51 9.52 19.12
N ILE A 56 2.73 9.92 18.13
CA ILE A 56 2.76 11.31 17.65
C ILE A 56 2.21 12.22 18.75
N ARG A 57 2.80 13.40 18.85
CA ARG A 57 2.29 14.54 19.60
C ARG A 57 2.34 15.74 18.68
N GLN A 58 1.37 16.63 18.81
CA GLN A 58 1.43 17.95 18.19
C GLN A 58 2.75 18.61 18.60
N GLU A 59 3.35 19.45 17.75
CA GLU A 59 4.48 20.29 18.14
C GLU A 59 4.01 21.65 18.70
N LYS A 60 4.78 22.30 19.58
CA LYS A 60 4.32 23.50 20.31
C LYS A 60 3.95 24.67 19.39
N ASN A 61 4.55 24.70 18.21
CA ASN A 61 4.38 25.68 17.14
C ASN A 61 3.57 25.13 15.95
N GLU A 62 3.11 23.89 16.02
CA GLU A 62 2.28 23.28 14.98
C GLU A 62 0.83 23.68 15.21
N ASN A 63 0.19 24.26 14.19
CA ASN A 63 -1.22 24.59 14.30
C ASN A 63 -2.09 23.31 14.21
N PRO A 64 -3.33 23.33 14.71
CA PRO A 64 -4.18 22.13 14.75
C PRO A 64 -4.45 21.49 13.38
N ALA A 65 -4.55 22.28 12.31
CA ALA A 65 -4.78 21.75 10.97
C ALA A 65 -3.56 20.98 10.45
N ALA A 66 -2.36 21.54 10.65
CA ALA A 66 -1.10 20.88 10.30
C ALA A 66 -0.92 19.57 11.08
N PHE A 67 -1.26 19.56 12.37
CA PHE A 67 -1.19 18.36 13.19
C PHE A 67 -2.14 17.27 12.71
N TYR A 68 -3.38 17.63 12.34
CA TYR A 68 -4.31 16.68 11.74
C TYR A 68 -3.79 16.10 10.42
N GLU A 69 -3.20 16.93 9.56
CA GLU A 69 -2.57 16.48 8.31
C GLU A 69 -1.44 15.48 8.57
N HIS A 70 -0.59 15.74 9.57
CA HIS A 70 0.49 14.85 9.98
C HIS A 70 -0.04 13.50 10.50
N LEU A 71 -1.12 13.51 11.28
CA LEU A 71 -1.82 12.30 11.73
C LEU A 71 -2.35 11.48 10.55
N CYS A 72 -3.05 12.12 9.61
CA CYS A 72 -3.57 11.48 8.41
C CYS A 72 -2.46 10.89 7.53
N ASN A 73 -1.36 11.61 7.35
CA ASN A 73 -0.20 11.15 6.58
C ASN A 73 0.49 9.95 7.24
N THR A 74 0.61 9.95 8.57
CA THR A 74 1.17 8.81 9.33
C THR A 74 0.25 7.61 9.25
N CYS A 75 -1.06 7.81 9.39
CA CYS A 75 -2.08 6.77 9.27
C CYS A 75 -1.97 6.03 7.92
N LYS A 76 -1.97 6.78 6.81
CA LYS A 76 -1.80 6.24 5.44
C LYS A 76 -0.47 5.52 5.23
N ARG A 77 0.59 6.01 5.87
CA ARG A 77 1.94 5.46 5.70
C ARG A 77 2.11 4.14 6.43
N TYR A 78 1.68 4.08 7.68
CA TYR A 78 2.04 3.02 8.62
C TYR A 78 0.91 2.08 8.99
N THR A 79 -0.34 2.37 8.62
CA THR A 79 -1.47 1.48 8.84
C THR A 79 -2.22 1.21 7.53
N ASP A 80 -3.20 0.33 7.59
CA ASP A 80 -4.13 0.06 6.48
C ASP A 80 -5.45 0.84 6.62
N LEU A 81 -5.56 1.77 7.58
CA LEU A 81 -6.73 2.63 7.73
C LEU A 81 -6.77 3.71 6.65
N ASP A 82 -7.96 3.96 6.12
CA ASP A 82 -8.24 5.19 5.38
C ASP A 82 -8.68 6.28 6.37
N PRO A 83 -7.91 7.36 6.56
CA PRO A 83 -8.29 8.44 7.46
C PRO A 83 -9.63 9.12 7.10
N GLU A 84 -10.10 8.99 5.86
CA GLU A 84 -11.35 9.60 5.42
C GLU A 84 -12.59 8.72 5.64
N ASP A 85 -12.39 7.42 5.88
CA ASP A 85 -13.48 6.50 6.15
C ASP A 85 -13.95 6.56 7.62
N VAL A 86 -15.08 5.90 7.91
CA VAL A 86 -15.70 5.91 9.25
C VAL A 86 -14.77 5.28 10.30
N ASN A 87 -14.03 4.23 9.95
CA ASN A 87 -13.14 3.53 10.88
C ASN A 87 -11.89 4.36 11.18
N GLY A 88 -11.30 4.98 10.16
CA GLY A 88 -10.18 5.90 10.28
C GLY A 88 -10.53 7.09 11.15
N LYS A 89 -11.67 7.75 10.88
CA LYS A 89 -12.15 8.87 11.71
C LYS A 89 -12.38 8.47 13.17
N ARG A 90 -12.95 7.28 13.41
CA ARG A 90 -13.15 6.75 14.77
C ARG A 90 -11.85 6.57 15.54
N VAL A 91 -10.74 6.27 14.86
CA VAL A 91 -9.42 6.15 15.48
C VAL A 91 -8.73 7.51 15.60
N LEU A 92 -8.80 8.35 14.58
CA LEU A 92 -8.04 9.60 14.51
C LEU A 92 -8.61 10.72 15.38
N ILE A 93 -9.94 10.80 15.56
CA ILE A 93 -10.55 11.84 16.40
C ILE A 93 -10.05 11.78 17.86
N PRO A 94 -10.08 10.61 18.55
CA PRO A 94 -9.53 10.51 19.90
C PRO A 94 -8.03 10.80 19.97
N LEU A 95 -7.26 10.42 18.95
CA LEU A 95 -5.83 10.70 18.91
C LEU A 95 -5.54 12.17 18.75
N PHE A 96 -6.24 12.84 17.84
CA PHE A 96 -6.12 14.28 17.67
C PHE A 96 -6.35 15.00 18.99
N ILE A 97 -7.42 14.67 19.71
CA ILE A 97 -7.72 15.27 21.02
C ILE A 97 -6.65 14.93 22.08
N GLY A 98 -6.27 13.65 22.21
CA GLY A 98 -5.35 13.20 23.27
C GLY A 98 -3.88 13.49 23.02
N GLN A 99 -3.51 13.87 21.80
CA GLN A 99 -2.14 14.15 21.38
C GLN A 99 -1.88 15.62 21.03
N SER A 100 -2.92 16.46 21.05
CA SER A 100 -2.79 17.92 20.93
C SER A 100 -2.21 18.52 22.22
N TYR A 101 -1.61 19.72 22.11
CA TYR A 101 -1.17 20.51 23.28
C TYR A 101 -2.30 21.29 23.93
#